data_AF-A0A8T4RSR3-F1
#
_entry.id   AF-A0A8T4RSR3-F1
#
_cell.length_a   1.000
_cell.length_b   1.000
_cell.length_c   1.000
_cell.angle_alpha   90.00
_cell.angle_beta   90.00
_cell.angle_gamma   90.00
#
_symmetry.space_group_name_H-M   'P 1'
#
loop_
_entity.id
_entity.type
_entity.pdbx_description
1 polymer ?
#
loop_
_entity_poly.entity_id
_entity_poly.type
_entity_poly.pdbx_seq_one_letter_code
_entity_poly.pdbx_strand_id
1 'polypeptide(L)'
;MHLILNGAIIMSRIAKKIRRIVNENRDMLNALEEYDRTGKLRKITYKTRVNFTVDEDTFNKFRSYCRKNSLNMSAKIESFMKGEIKGK
;
A
#
# COMPACT_ATOMS: atom_id res chain seq x y z
N MET A 1 5.06 -15.58 -45.07
CA MET A 1 4.88 -14.28 -44.39
C MET A 1 3.77 -14.25 -43.33
N HIS A 2 2.77 -15.17 -43.35
CA HIS A 2 1.68 -15.20 -42.34
C HIS A 2 2.04 -15.77 -40.96
N LEU A 3 3.02 -16.69 -40.86
CA LEU A 3 3.39 -17.35 -39.59
C LEU A 3 4.14 -16.42 -38.61
N ILE A 4 4.95 -15.50 -39.13
CA ILE A 4 5.74 -14.55 -38.31
C ILE A 4 4.83 -13.50 -37.67
N LEU A 5 3.80 -13.05 -38.40
CA LEU A 5 2.84 -12.06 -37.92
C LEU A 5 1.99 -12.59 -36.76
N ASN A 6 1.56 -13.86 -36.83
CA ASN A 6 0.83 -14.52 -35.76
C ASN A 6 1.67 -14.70 -34.49
N GLY A 7 2.95 -15.06 -34.64
CA GLY A 7 3.89 -15.14 -33.51
C GLY A 7 4.08 -13.79 -32.81
N ALA A 8 4.22 -12.70 -33.57
CA ALA A 8 4.36 -11.35 -33.02
C ALA A 8 3.11 -10.89 -32.24
N ILE A 9 1.92 -11.21 -32.74
CA ILE A 9 0.65 -10.87 -32.07
C ILE A 9 0.54 -11.61 -30.73
N ILE A 10 0.86 -12.90 -30.69
CA ILE A 10 0.85 -13.71 -29.46
C ILE A 10 1.83 -13.15 -28.43
N MET A 11 3.06 -12.84 -28.84
CA MET A 11 4.07 -12.25 -27.98
C MET A 11 3.62 -10.89 -27.40
N SER A 12 2.93 -10.07 -28.20
CA SER A 12 2.40 -8.78 -27.71
C SER A 12 1.34 -8.97 -26.61
N ARG A 13 0.48 -9.98 -26.72
CA ARG A 13 -0.57 -10.29 -25.74
C ARG A 13 0.03 -10.82 -24.44
N ILE A 14 1.03 -11.69 -24.56
CA ILE A 14 1.79 -12.22 -23.41
C ILE A 14 2.52 -11.07 -22.70
N ALA A 15 3.22 -10.22 -23.43
CA ALA A 15 3.95 -9.09 -22.86
C ALA A 15 3.02 -8.09 -22.13
N LYS A 16 1.80 -7.86 -22.65
CA LYS A 16 0.79 -7.05 -21.96
C LYS A 16 0.32 -7.71 -20.66
N LYS A 17 0.07 -9.01 -20.68
CA LYS A 17 -0.38 -9.78 -19.50
C LYS A 17 0.71 -9.81 -18.42
N ILE A 18 1.96 -10.05 -18.80
CA ILE A 18 3.11 -10.01 -17.90
C ILE A 18 3.25 -8.62 -17.27
N ARG A 19 3.22 -7.55 -18.08
CA ARG A 19 3.27 -6.17 -17.55
C ARG A 19 2.17 -5.89 -16.54
N ARG A 20 0.96 -6.38 -16.78
CA ARG A 20 -0.15 -6.23 -15.84
C ARG A 20 0.12 -6.94 -14.52
N ILE A 21 0.53 -8.20 -14.56
CA ILE A 21 0.85 -8.99 -13.36
C ILE A 21 2.00 -8.36 -12.57
N VAL A 22 3.05 -7.89 -13.26
CA VAL A 22 4.18 -7.21 -12.61
C VAL A 22 3.73 -5.94 -11.90
N ASN A 23 2.87 -5.14 -12.54
CA ASN A 23 2.34 -3.93 -11.92
C ASN A 23 1.43 -4.22 -10.72
N GLU A 24 0.56 -5.22 -10.84
CA GLU A 24 -0.36 -5.65 -9.76
C GLU A 24 0.39 -6.20 -8.53
N ASN A 25 1.58 -6.78 -8.72
CA ASN A 25 2.37 -7.42 -7.66
C ASN A 25 3.67 -6.68 -7.34
N ARG A 26 3.79 -5.41 -7.75
CA ARG A 26 5.04 -4.65 -7.71
C ARG A 26 5.65 -4.56 -6.31
N ASP A 27 4.82 -4.40 -5.29
CA ASP A 27 5.27 -4.32 -3.90
C ASP A 27 5.89 -5.64 -3.41
N MET A 28 5.30 -6.77 -3.81
CA MET A 28 5.84 -8.11 -3.51
C MET A 28 7.16 -8.33 -4.24
N LEU A 29 7.24 -7.95 -5.52
CA LEU A 29 8.46 -8.07 -6.31
C LEU A 29 9.60 -7.21 -5.74
N ASN A 30 9.31 -5.98 -5.30
CA ASN A 30 10.29 -5.11 -4.66
C ASN A 30 10.77 -5.70 -3.32
N ALA A 31 9.88 -6.34 -2.55
CA ALA A 31 10.26 -6.99 -1.30
C ALA A 31 11.18 -8.21 -1.52
N LEU A 32 10.97 -8.96 -2.61
CA LEU A 32 11.85 -10.06 -3.01
C LEU A 32 13.22 -9.54 -3.49
N GLU A 33 13.25 -8.47 -4.29
CA GLU A 33 14.50 -7.82 -4.72
C GLU A 33 15.31 -7.30 -3.51
N GLU A 34 14.63 -6.75 -2.51
CA GLU A 34 15.27 -6.28 -1.26
C GLU A 34 15.82 -7.46 -0.43
N TYR A 35 15.15 -8.61 -0.44
CA TYR A 35 15.64 -9.84 0.19
C TYR A 35 16.90 -10.37 -0.48
N ASP A 36 16.91 -10.48 -1.82
CA ASP A 36 18.08 -10.96 -2.56
C ASP A 36 19.31 -10.08 -2.30
N ARG A 37 19.12 -8.76 -2.10
CA ARG A 37 20.20 -7.82 -1.79
C ARG A 37 20.69 -7.88 -0.34
N THR A 38 19.80 -8.16 0.62
CA THR A 38 20.09 -7.95 2.06
C THR A 38 20.01 -9.20 2.93
N GLY A 39 19.50 -10.31 2.40
CA GLY A 39 19.17 -11.53 3.14
C GLY A 39 18.01 -11.38 4.13
N LYS A 40 17.27 -10.26 4.10
CA LYS A 40 16.18 -9.98 5.05
C LYS A 40 14.93 -9.54 4.30
N LEU A 41 13.80 -10.21 4.56
CA LEU A 41 12.53 -9.78 4.00
C LEU A 41 12.15 -8.49 4.70
N ARG A 42 11.90 -7.43 3.92
CA ARG A 42 11.35 -6.20 4.45
C ARG A 42 10.08 -6.56 5.21
N LYS A 43 9.98 -6.18 6.50
CA LYS A 43 8.71 -6.29 7.23
C LYS A 43 7.68 -5.57 6.37
N ILE A 44 6.75 -6.31 5.78
CA ILE A 44 5.56 -5.73 5.14
C ILE A 44 4.75 -5.14 6.29
N THR A 45 5.15 -3.96 6.76
CA THR A 45 4.31 -3.15 7.62
C THR A 45 3.15 -2.72 6.75
N TYR A 46 2.00 -3.39 6.89
CA TYR A 46 0.71 -3.04 6.29
C TYR A 46 0.20 -1.62 6.66
N LYS A 47 1.03 -0.83 7.34
CA LYS A 47 0.74 0.53 7.77
C LYS A 47 1.54 1.49 6.89
N THR A 48 0.83 2.25 6.08
CA THR A 48 1.42 3.36 5.33
C THR A 48 1.49 4.59 6.22
N ARG A 49 2.63 5.29 6.20
CA ARG A 49 2.75 6.60 6.86
C ARG A 49 2.08 7.66 5.99
N VAL A 50 1.07 8.32 6.54
CA VAL A 50 0.33 9.40 5.88
C VAL A 50 0.53 10.68 6.69
N ASN A 51 0.87 11.77 6.01
CA ASN A 51 0.95 13.10 6.61
C ASN A 51 -0.29 13.89 6.18
N PHE A 52 -0.97 14.53 7.12
CA PHE A 52 -2.09 15.42 6.87
C PHE A 52 -2.07 16.57 7.87
N THR A 53 -2.66 17.69 7.49
CA THR A 53 -2.75 18.88 8.32
C THR A 53 -4.03 18.83 9.15
N VAL A 54 -3.93 19.23 10.41
CA VAL A 54 -5.06 19.39 11.32
C VAL A 54 -4.90 20.73 12.02
N ASP A 55 -6.00 21.37 12.33
CA ASP A 55 -6.02 22.53 13.21
C ASP A 55 -5.34 22.21 14.57
N GLU A 56 -4.60 23.18 15.10
CA GLU A 56 -3.75 22.99 16.29
C GLU A 56 -4.58 22.74 17.54
N ASP A 57 -5.67 23.48 17.74
CA ASP A 57 -6.57 23.30 18.88
C ASP A 57 -7.23 21.91 18.84
N THR A 58 -7.68 21.49 17.65
CA THR A 58 -8.22 20.15 17.41
C THR A 58 -7.20 19.05 17.73
N PHE A 59 -5.96 19.21 17.28
CA PHE A 59 -4.88 18.25 17.57
C PHE A 59 -4.59 18.17 19.07
N ASN A 60 -4.50 19.31 19.76
CA ASN A 60 -4.21 19.37 21.18
C ASN A 60 -5.32 18.73 22.02
N LYS A 61 -6.59 19.01 21.70
CA LYS A 61 -7.76 18.37 22.33
C LYS A 61 -7.75 16.86 22.11
N PHE A 62 -7.54 16.41 20.87
CA PHE A 62 -7.49 14.98 20.55
C PHE A 62 -6.34 14.26 21.25
N ARG A 63 -5.14 14.87 21.27
CA ARG A 63 -3.97 14.33 21.97
C ARG A 63 -4.22 14.22 23.47
N SER A 64 -4.80 15.24 24.10
CA SER A 64 -5.16 15.23 25.52
C SER A 64 -6.17 14.13 25.83
N TYR A 65 -7.20 13.99 24.98
CA TYR A 65 -8.18 12.90 25.08
C TYR A 65 -7.51 11.52 25.00
N CYS A 66 -6.65 11.28 24.01
CA CYS A 66 -5.96 10.00 23.87
C CYS A 66 -5.05 9.70 25.06
N ARG A 67 -4.34 10.70 25.59
CA ARG A 67 -3.48 10.54 26.78
C ARG A 67 -4.29 10.19 28.02
N LYS A 68 -5.38 10.91 28.30
CA LYS A 68 -6.24 10.67 29.47
C LYS A 68 -6.84 9.26 29.47
N ASN A 69 -7.11 8.72 28.29
CA ASN A 69 -7.73 7.39 28.13
C ASN A 69 -6.73 6.28 27.79
N SER A 70 -5.40 6.54 27.87
CA SER A 70 -4.35 5.58 27.51
C SER A 70 -4.50 4.98 26.09
N LEU A 71 -4.99 5.78 25.14
CA LEU A 71 -5.24 5.36 23.76
C LEU A 71 -4.06 5.69 22.85
N ASN A 72 -3.76 4.78 21.92
CA ASN A 72 -2.86 5.06 20.81
C ASN A 72 -3.58 5.93 19.76
N MET A 73 -3.06 7.15 19.54
CA MET A 73 -3.64 8.10 18.59
C MET A 73 -3.79 7.54 17.17
N SER A 74 -2.74 6.90 16.63
CA SER A 74 -2.77 6.33 15.28
C SER A 74 -3.81 5.23 15.16
N ALA A 75 -3.94 4.37 16.18
CA ALA A 75 -4.96 3.32 16.20
C ALA A 75 -6.39 3.90 16.26
N LYS A 76 -6.60 4.99 17.03
CA LYS A 76 -7.90 5.65 17.13
C LYS A 76 -8.31 6.31 15.82
N ILE A 77 -7.39 7.01 15.16
CA ILE A 77 -7.61 7.61 13.83
C ILE A 77 -7.93 6.53 12.81
N GLU A 78 -7.16 5.43 12.80
CA GLU A 78 -7.39 4.30 11.90
C GLU A 78 -8.78 3.65 12.13
N SER A 79 -9.20 3.50 13.39
CA SER A 79 -10.53 3.00 13.74
C SER A 79 -11.64 3.94 13.29
N PHE A 80 -11.46 5.25 13.43
CA PHE A 80 -12.41 6.25 12.96
C PHE A 80 -12.58 6.16 11.44
N MET A 81 -11.46 6.16 10.69
CA MET A 81 -11.48 6.01 9.23
C MET A 81 -12.19 4.72 8.77
N LYS A 82 -11.97 3.59 9.46
CA LYS A 82 -12.66 2.33 9.15
C LYS A 82 -14.17 2.41 9.40
N GLY A 83 -14.61 3.16 10.41
CA GLY A 83 -16.02 3.41 10.68
C GLY A 83 -16.69 4.18 9.53
N GLU A 84 -16.06 5.26 9.09
CA GLU A 84 -16.55 6.10 7.98
C GLU A 84 -16.64 5.34 6.64
N ILE A 85 -15.72 4.39 6.40
CA ILE A 85 -15.72 3.59 5.17
C ILE A 85 -16.84 2.54 5.17
N LYS A 86 -17.12 1.92 6.33
CA LYS A 86 -18.15 0.88 6.44
C LYS A 86 -19.58 1.42 6.56
N GLY A 87 -19.74 2.69 6.88
CA GLY A 87 -21.02 3.39 6.99
C GLY A 87 -21.60 3.90 5.67
N LYS A 88 -21.01 3.52 4.52
CA LYS A 88 -21.48 3.81 3.16
C LYS A 88 -21.72 2.51 2.41
#